data_AF-A0A2S9GKE3-F1
#
_entry.id   AF-A0A2S9GKE3-F1
#
_cell.length_a   1.000
_cell.length_b   1.000
_cell.length_c   1.000
_cell.angle_alpha   90.00
_cell.angle_beta   90.00
_cell.angle_gamma   90.00
#
_symmetry.space_group_name_H-M   'P 1'
#
loop_
_entity.id
_entity.type
_entity.pdbx_description
1 polymer ?
#
loop_
_entity_poly.entity_id
_entity_poly.type
_entity_poly.pdbx_seq_one_letter_code
_entity_poly.pdbx_strand_id
1 'polypeptide(L)'
;ALGYTKEFMVMYTSLDPFNANAYADRITAQATGEFAKNFNEKLNEILIQVARSEPSTGEVLAAGVQRWNDDGSAEVLIATKVT
;
A
#
# COMPACT_ATOMS: atom_id res chain seq x y z
N ALA A 1 12.77 -1.77 8.61
CA ALA A 1 11.36 -1.37 8.81
C ALA A 1 11.00 -0.16 7.95
N LEU A 2 11.48 1.06 8.27
CA LEU A 2 11.05 2.29 7.57
C LEU A 2 11.29 2.28 6.05
N GLY A 3 12.45 1.78 5.57
CA GLY A 3 12.73 1.67 4.13
C GLY A 3 11.71 0.80 3.39
N TYR A 4 11.43 -0.38 3.93
CA TYR A 4 10.41 -1.28 3.40
C TYR A 4 9.01 -0.64 3.37
N THR A 5 8.63 0.09 4.44
CA THR A 5 7.34 0.79 4.46
C THR A 5 7.24 1.85 3.36
N LYS A 6 8.34 2.55 3.04
CA LYS A 6 8.36 3.50 1.90
C LYS A 6 8.11 2.78 0.58
N GLU A 7 8.82 1.68 0.33
CA GLU A 7 8.67 0.89 -0.90
C GLU A 7 7.26 0.33 -1.06
N PHE A 8 6.68 -0.18 0.02
CA PHE A 8 5.29 -0.62 0.04
C PHE A 8 4.34 0.52 -0.31
N MET A 9 4.53 1.72 0.25
CA MET A 9 3.64 2.85 -0.04
C MET A 9 3.74 3.33 -1.49
N VAL A 10 4.93 3.31 -2.11
CA VAL A 10 5.09 3.59 -3.55
C VAL A 10 4.29 2.59 -4.38
N MET A 11 4.44 1.29 -4.07
CA MET A 11 3.71 0.22 -4.75
C MET A 11 2.19 0.36 -4.58
N TYR A 12 1.74 0.63 -3.35
CA TYR A 12 0.33 0.73 -3.00
C TYR A 12 -0.39 1.93 -3.64
N THR A 13 0.33 3.03 -3.85
CA THR A 13 -0.25 4.28 -4.39
C THR A 13 -0.04 4.48 -5.88
N SER A 14 0.70 3.57 -6.53
CA SER A 14 0.91 3.58 -7.99
C SER A 14 -0.03 2.57 -8.65
N LEU A 15 -1.10 3.08 -9.25
CA LEU A 15 -2.14 2.28 -9.90
C LEU A 15 -1.92 2.19 -11.41
N ASP A 16 -2.03 0.97 -11.92
CA ASP A 16 -2.08 0.69 -13.35
C ASP A 16 -3.44 0.04 -13.67
N PRO A 17 -4.41 0.80 -14.22
CA PRO A 17 -5.74 0.27 -14.51
C PRO A 17 -5.72 -0.85 -15.57
N PHE A 18 -4.69 -0.92 -16.41
CA PHE A 18 -4.56 -1.96 -17.44
C PHE A 18 -4.03 -3.28 -16.86
N ASN A 19 -3.45 -3.25 -15.66
CA ASN A 19 -2.85 -4.40 -15.00
C ASN A 19 -3.34 -4.57 -13.56
N ALA A 20 -4.65 -4.42 -13.34
CA ALA A 20 -5.28 -4.49 -12.01
C ALA A 20 -4.95 -5.77 -11.23
N ASN A 21 -4.93 -6.94 -11.90
CA ASN A 21 -4.56 -8.21 -11.25
C ASN A 21 -3.10 -8.19 -10.76
N ALA A 22 -2.18 -7.63 -11.55
CA ALA A 22 -0.78 -7.51 -11.15
C ALA A 22 -0.59 -6.51 -9.99
N TYR A 23 -1.47 -5.51 -9.86
CA TYR A 23 -1.53 -4.68 -8.64
C TYR A 23 -1.92 -5.53 -7.44
N ALA A 24 -3.02 -6.29 -7.52
CA ALA A 24 -3.47 -7.13 -6.41
C ALA A 24 -2.44 -8.18 -6.01
N ASP A 25 -1.80 -8.85 -6.96
CA ASP A 25 -0.76 -9.86 -6.69
C ASP A 25 0.40 -9.27 -5.89
N ARG A 26 0.84 -8.05 -6.26
CA ARG A 26 1.92 -7.34 -5.56
C ARG A 26 1.53 -6.99 -4.12
N ILE A 27 0.30 -6.51 -3.89
CA ILE A 27 -0.16 -6.18 -2.53
C ILE A 27 -0.31 -7.45 -1.69
N THR A 28 -0.97 -8.48 -2.22
CA THR A 28 -1.19 -9.74 -1.50
C THR A 28 0.13 -10.43 -1.14
N ALA A 29 1.16 -10.34 -1.98
CA ALA A 29 2.49 -10.86 -1.67
C ALA A 29 3.16 -10.20 -0.46
N GLN A 30 2.78 -8.97 -0.10
CA GLN A 30 3.31 -8.23 1.04
C GLN A 30 2.35 -8.18 2.24
N ALA A 31 1.07 -8.52 2.02
CA ALA A 31 0.03 -8.38 3.03
C ALA A 31 0.17 -9.44 4.13
N THR A 32 -0.02 -9.04 5.38
CA THR A 32 -0.04 -9.94 6.54
C THR A 32 -1.19 -9.63 7.49
N GLY A 33 -1.49 -10.56 8.41
CA GLY A 33 -2.46 -10.37 9.48
C GLY A 33 -3.85 -9.93 9.02
N GLU A 34 -4.45 -8.99 9.75
CA GLU A 34 -5.79 -8.48 9.47
C GLU A 34 -5.86 -7.71 8.13
N PHE A 35 -4.78 -7.04 7.73
CA PHE A 35 -4.73 -6.38 6.43
C PHE A 35 -4.86 -7.38 5.28
N ALA A 36 -4.14 -8.51 5.32
CA ALA A 36 -4.28 -9.56 4.31
C ALA A 36 -5.70 -10.13 4.24
N LYS A 37 -6.32 -10.35 5.40
CA LYS A 37 -7.71 -10.84 5.47
C LYS A 37 -8.67 -9.84 4.80
N ASN A 38 -8.64 -8.58 5.24
CA ASN A 38 -9.54 -7.54 4.74
C ASN A 38 -9.33 -7.23 3.25
N PHE A 39 -8.07 -7.25 2.79
CA PHE A 39 -7.74 -7.04 1.37
C PHE A 39 -8.30 -8.18 0.51
N ASN A 40 -8.12 -9.43 0.92
CA ASN A 40 -8.64 -10.59 0.20
C ASN A 40 -10.18 -10.63 0.18
N GLU A 41 -10.84 -10.29 1.29
CA GLU A 41 -12.31 -10.20 1.37
C GLU A 41 -12.87 -9.15 0.39
N LYS A 42 -12.12 -8.07 0.15
CA LYS A 42 -12.50 -6.96 -0.73
C LYS A 42 -11.88 -7.01 -2.12
N LEU A 43 -11.17 -8.10 -2.46
CA LEU A 43 -10.31 -8.16 -3.64
C LEU A 43 -11.04 -7.79 -4.93
N ASN A 44 -12.24 -8.33 -5.15
CA ASN A 44 -13.03 -8.04 -6.35
C ASN A 44 -13.42 -6.55 -6.45
N GLU A 45 -13.80 -5.93 -5.33
CA GLU A 45 -14.15 -4.51 -5.29
C GLU A 45 -12.93 -3.64 -5.62
N ILE A 46 -11.77 -3.99 -5.04
CA ILE A 46 -10.50 -3.30 -5.28
C ILE A 46 -10.10 -3.40 -6.75
N LEU A 47 -10.17 -4.60 -7.36
CA LEU A 47 -9.84 -4.80 -8.77
C LEU A 47 -10.74 -3.96 -9.70
N ILE A 48 -12.05 -3.92 -9.42
CA ILE A 48 -13.00 -3.08 -10.18
C ILE A 48 -12.66 -1.60 -10.04
N GLN A 49 -12.30 -1.15 -8.83
CA GLN A 49 -11.91 0.25 -8.61
C GLN A 49 -10.60 0.61 -9.31
N VAL A 50 -9.59 -0.25 -9.23
CA VAL A 50 -8.31 -0.04 -9.93
C VAL A 50 -8.52 0.01 -11.45
N ALA A 51 -9.28 -0.94 -12.01
CA ALA A 51 -9.56 -0.96 -13.45
C ALA A 51 -10.35 0.26 -13.96
N ARG A 52 -11.05 0.97 -13.08
CA ARG A 52 -11.82 2.19 -13.39
C ARG A 52 -11.07 3.48 -13.08
N SER A 53 -9.94 3.40 -12.38
CA SER A 53 -9.14 4.57 -12.00
C SER A 53 -8.33 5.11 -13.17
N GLU A 54 -7.96 6.38 -13.10
CA GLU A 54 -6.88 6.90 -13.94
C GLU A 54 -5.54 6.33 -13.46
N PRO A 55 -4.56 6.09 -14.36
CA PRO A 55 -3.22 5.68 -13.96
C PRO A 55 -2.62 6.70 -12.98
N SER A 56 -1.97 6.20 -11.93
CA SER A 56 -1.35 7.05 -10.91
C SER A 56 0.08 6.64 -10.60
N THR A 57 0.89 7.61 -10.17
CA THR A 57 2.23 7.37 -9.65
C THR A 57 2.35 7.87 -8.22
N GLY A 58 2.80 6.99 -7.33
CA GLY A 58 3.09 7.28 -5.94
C GLY A 58 4.54 7.67 -5.70
N GLU A 59 4.76 8.75 -4.95
CA GLU A 59 6.09 9.20 -4.51
C GLU A 59 6.08 9.43 -3.01
N VAL A 60 7.03 8.85 -2.28
CA VAL A 60 7.20 9.14 -0.84
C VAL A 60 8.05 10.39 -0.67
N LEU A 61 7.44 11.46 -0.15
CA LEU A 61 8.11 12.72 0.13
C LEU A 61 8.87 12.67 1.47
N ALA A 62 8.28 12.03 2.48
CA ALA A 62 8.87 11.89 3.80
C ALA A 62 8.33 10.65 4.51
N ALA A 63 9.15 10.07 5.40
CA ALA A 63 8.68 9.09 6.36
C ALA A 63 9.46 9.21 7.67
N GLY A 64 8.78 9.01 8.80
CA GLY A 64 9.38 9.06 10.13
C GLY A 64 8.63 8.18 11.12
N VAL A 65 9.35 7.71 12.15
CA VAL A 65 8.75 7.05 13.30
C VAL A 65 8.14 8.13 14.19
N GLN A 66 6.84 8.08 14.39
CA GLN A 66 6.12 8.98 15.30
C GLN A 66 6.32 8.54 16.75
N ARG A 67 6.22 7.22 17.00
CA ARG A 67 6.28 6.64 18.34
C ARG A 67 6.79 5.21 18.29
N TRP A 68 7.58 4.83 19.31
CA TRP A 68 7.84 3.44 19.65
C TRP A 68 6.89 3.00 20.75
N ASN A 69 6.29 1.82 20.60
CA ASN A 69 5.39 1.23 21.57
C ASN A 69 6.15 0.28 22.51
N ASP A 70 5.58 0.04 23.69
CA ASP A 70 6.21 -0.78 24.74
C ASP A 70 6.34 -2.25 24.34
N ASP A 71 5.54 -2.71 23.37
CA ASP A 71 5.59 -4.05 22.79
C ASP A 71 6.67 -4.21 21.69
N GLY A 72 7.47 -3.16 21.45
CA GLY A 72 8.52 -3.14 20.43
C GLY A 72 8.03 -2.77 19.03
N SER A 73 6.74 -2.52 18.83
CA SER A 73 6.21 -1.98 17.56
C SER A 73 6.47 -0.47 17.41
N ALA A 74 6.26 0.06 16.20
CA ALA A 74 6.44 1.47 15.90
C ALA A 74 5.26 2.03 15.10
N GLU A 75 4.81 3.21 15.49
CA GLU A 75 3.92 4.05 14.68
C GLU A 75 4.75 4.85 13.69
N VAL A 76 4.42 4.76 12.40
CA VAL A 76 5.15 5.42 11.31
C VAL A 76 4.20 6.33 10.55
N LEU A 77 4.62 7.57 10.34
CA LEU A 77 3.96 8.53 9.46
C LEU A 77 4.70 8.61 8.13
N ILE A 78 3.93 8.56 7.03
CA ILE A 78 4.44 8.64 5.65
C ILE A 78 3.65 9.70 4.91
N ALA A 79 4.37 10.66 4.31
CA ALA A 79 3.80 11.63 3.40
C ALA A 79 4.03 11.15 1.97
N THR A 80 2.94 10.90 1.26
CA THR A 80 2.96 10.43 -0.14
C THR A 80 2.29 11.46 -1.04
N LYS A 81 2.93 11.72 -2.18
CA LYS A 81 2.32 12.45 -3.30
C LYS A 81 1.81 11.42 -4.30
N VAL A 82 0.58 11.60 -4.75
CA VAL A 82 0.00 10.82 -5.85
C VAL A 82 -0.28 11.79 -6.98
N THR A 83 0.19 11.45 -8.18
CA THR A 83 -0.05 12.22 -9.41
C THR A 83 -0.75 11.35 -10.43
#